data_AF-A0A194V2Z9-F1
#
_entry.id   AF-A0A194V2Z9-F1
#
_cell.length_a   1.000
_cell.length_b   1.000
_cell.length_c   1.000
_cell.angle_alpha   90.00
_cell.angle_beta   90.00
_cell.angle_gamma   90.00
#
_symmetry.space_group_name_H-M   'P 1'
#
loop_
_entity.id
_entity.type
_entity.pdbx_description
1 polymer ?
#
loop_
_entity_poly.entity_id
_entity_poly.type
_entity_poly.pdbx_seq_one_letter_code
_entity_poly.pdbx_strand_id
1 'polypeptide(L)'
;MANDTVKVAVITGGSRGIGLTVAKTLAARGGWQIHLIDIKEDVGTQAASSLPNTTFHKANVVNYEELGAAFKSAFTAGGNRLDFVFANAGTIEMTDPRAKSDSIDVPPPPDFRVLDVNLGGCVNTVHLGRHYLNLSPEKGSIVMTSSVAGFWPAYWAPLYTASKFGVIGLMRSVAWNYKFEGIRVNSLSPGAVRTSIISKEAWDCMPEDVFTPIELIAETVLKLADGQEFVDAKGVRVSSEELYGQSLVANGKNVYVQGEPEYCDEILARTIEGTKHQTVFEG
;
A
#
# COMPACT_ATOMS: atom_id res chain seq x y z
N MET A 1 -20.08 -24.53 -13.36
CA MET A 1 -20.61 -23.36 -12.64
C MET A 1 -19.49 -22.86 -11.77
N ALA A 2 -18.93 -21.68 -12.03
CA ALA A 2 -17.95 -21.10 -11.13
C ALA A 2 -18.66 -20.92 -9.78
N ASN A 3 -18.08 -21.45 -8.72
CA ASN A 3 -18.59 -21.22 -7.37
C ASN A 3 -18.47 -19.70 -7.15
N ASP A 4 -19.58 -18.95 -7.13
CA ASP A 4 -19.59 -17.50 -6.92
C ASP A 4 -19.27 -17.20 -5.45
N THR A 5 -18.06 -17.54 -5.05
CA THR A 5 -17.56 -17.42 -3.70
C THR A 5 -17.18 -15.96 -3.46
N VAL A 6 -17.96 -15.23 -2.65
CA VAL A 6 -17.73 -13.80 -2.30
C VAL A 6 -16.32 -13.56 -1.76
N LYS A 7 -15.48 -12.84 -2.50
CA LYS A 7 -14.08 -12.53 -2.15
C LYS A 7 -13.99 -11.54 -0.99
N VAL A 8 -12.92 -11.61 -0.20
CA VAL A 8 -12.72 -10.76 0.98
C VAL A 8 -11.54 -9.82 0.79
N ALA A 9 -11.79 -8.53 1.00
CA ALA A 9 -10.76 -7.49 0.93
C ALA A 9 -10.57 -6.79 2.29
N VAL A 10 -9.32 -6.59 2.70
CA VAL A 10 -8.95 -5.75 3.86
C VAL A 10 -8.21 -4.51 3.36
N ILE A 11 -8.66 -3.33 3.76
CA ILE A 11 -8.11 -2.04 3.31
C ILE A 11 -7.77 -1.17 4.52
N THR A 12 -6.48 -0.89 4.74
CA THR A 12 -6.04 0.05 5.78
C THR A 12 -6.04 1.49 5.26
N GLY A 13 -6.40 2.45 6.12
CA GLY A 13 -6.72 3.82 5.68
C GLY A 13 -7.94 3.84 4.75
N GLY A 14 -8.88 2.90 4.96
CA GLY A 14 -10.01 2.63 4.06
C GLY A 14 -11.15 3.64 4.16
N SER A 15 -11.13 4.54 5.13
CA SER A 15 -12.27 5.43 5.43
C SER A 15 -12.33 6.68 4.55
N ARG A 16 -11.26 7.00 3.80
CA ARG A 16 -11.19 8.21 2.95
C ARG A 16 -10.19 8.06 1.81
N GLY A 17 -10.15 9.06 0.91
CA GLY A 17 -9.11 9.18 -0.12
C GLY A 17 -8.97 7.93 -0.99
N ILE A 18 -7.73 7.50 -1.22
CA ILE A 18 -7.42 6.35 -2.10
C ILE A 18 -8.07 5.06 -1.59
N GLY A 19 -7.94 4.76 -0.29
CA GLY A 19 -8.50 3.55 0.32
C GLY A 19 -10.01 3.44 0.14
N LEU A 20 -10.75 4.53 0.40
CA LEU A 20 -12.21 4.55 0.19
C LEU A 20 -12.58 4.45 -1.29
N THR A 21 -11.79 5.03 -2.19
CA THR A 21 -12.06 4.96 -3.64
C THR A 21 -11.85 3.55 -4.17
N VAL A 22 -10.83 2.84 -3.69
CA VAL A 22 -10.63 1.41 -3.95
C VAL A 22 -11.79 0.58 -3.40
N ALA A 23 -12.23 0.84 -2.17
CA ALA A 23 -13.39 0.16 -1.56
C ALA A 23 -14.67 0.36 -2.38
N LYS A 24 -14.96 1.61 -2.79
CA LYS A 24 -16.09 1.95 -3.68
C LYS A 24 -16.03 1.18 -5.00
N THR A 25 -14.84 1.10 -5.60
CA THR A 25 -14.65 0.41 -6.88
C THR A 25 -14.87 -1.09 -6.74
N LEU A 26 -14.38 -1.72 -5.66
CA LEU A 26 -14.65 -3.13 -5.37
C LEU A 26 -16.14 -3.39 -5.09
N ALA A 27 -16.77 -2.53 -4.29
CA ALA A 27 -18.20 -2.63 -3.99
C ALA A 27 -19.06 -2.53 -5.26
N ALA A 28 -18.71 -1.61 -6.17
CA ALA A 28 -19.39 -1.44 -7.45
C ALA A 28 -19.21 -2.65 -8.39
N ARG A 29 -18.08 -3.36 -8.32
CA ARG A 29 -17.87 -4.61 -9.07
C ARG A 29 -18.73 -5.76 -8.56
N GLY A 30 -19.12 -5.75 -7.28
CA GLY A 30 -19.85 -6.84 -6.65
C GLY A 30 -18.99 -8.08 -6.40
N GLY A 31 -19.53 -9.06 -5.66
CA GLY A 31 -18.80 -10.27 -5.29
C GLY A 31 -17.70 -10.07 -4.25
N TRP A 32 -17.69 -8.93 -3.56
CA TRP A 32 -16.73 -8.61 -2.50
C TRP A 32 -17.42 -8.36 -1.16
N GLN A 33 -16.79 -8.85 -0.10
CA GLN A 33 -16.95 -8.42 1.28
C GLN A 33 -15.74 -7.59 1.66
N ILE A 34 -15.96 -6.37 2.13
CA ILE A 34 -14.92 -5.37 2.29
C ILE A 34 -14.78 -5.01 3.77
N HIS A 35 -13.55 -4.99 4.26
CA HIS A 35 -13.22 -4.60 5.62
C HIS A 35 -12.34 -3.35 5.60
N LEU A 36 -12.87 -2.23 6.07
CA LEU A 36 -12.16 -0.97 6.18
C LEU A 36 -11.52 -0.87 7.58
N ILE A 37 -10.24 -0.53 7.62
CA ILE A 37 -9.51 -0.31 8.87
C ILE A 37 -8.98 1.12 8.89
N ASP A 38 -9.33 1.88 9.93
CA ASP A 38 -8.87 3.27 10.12
C ASP A 38 -8.95 3.64 11.62
N ILE A 39 -8.28 4.73 12.00
CA ILE A 39 -8.32 5.26 13.37
C ILE A 39 -9.54 6.15 13.62
N LYS A 40 -10.13 6.73 12.57
CA LYS A 40 -11.27 7.67 12.70
C LYS A 40 -12.60 6.94 12.60
N GLU A 41 -13.19 6.67 13.76
CA GLU A 41 -14.37 5.84 13.93
C GLU A 41 -15.63 6.39 13.24
N ASP A 42 -15.88 7.69 13.40
CA ASP A 42 -17.00 8.41 12.79
C ASP A 42 -16.97 8.32 11.25
N VAL A 43 -15.82 8.68 10.66
CA VAL A 43 -15.63 8.67 9.21
C VAL A 43 -15.64 7.25 8.67
N GLY A 44 -15.06 6.29 9.39
CA GLY A 44 -15.04 4.88 8.99
C GLY A 44 -16.41 4.21 9.03
N THR A 45 -17.20 4.47 10.07
CA THR A 45 -18.56 3.96 10.20
C THR A 45 -19.45 4.50 9.08
N GLN A 46 -19.34 5.80 8.78
CA GLN A 46 -20.06 6.42 7.67
C GLN A 46 -19.63 5.82 6.32
N ALA A 47 -18.33 5.65 6.08
CA ALA A 47 -17.81 5.05 4.87
C ALA A 47 -18.34 3.63 4.65
N ALA A 48 -18.25 2.76 5.67
CA ALA A 48 -18.76 1.40 5.58
C ALA A 48 -20.28 1.35 5.36
N SER A 49 -21.04 2.20 6.06
CA SER A 49 -22.50 2.27 5.91
C SER A 49 -22.95 2.75 4.52
N SER A 50 -22.07 3.45 3.80
CA SER A 50 -22.35 3.93 2.43
C SER A 50 -22.10 2.89 1.34
N LEU A 51 -21.55 1.73 1.68
CA LEU A 51 -21.14 0.68 0.74
C LEU A 51 -21.79 -0.67 1.08
N PRO A 52 -22.23 -1.45 0.08
CA PRO A 52 -22.74 -2.80 0.33
C PRO A 52 -21.62 -3.71 0.87
N ASN A 53 -22.00 -4.70 1.68
CA ASN A 53 -21.11 -5.75 2.20
C ASN A 53 -19.80 -5.23 2.79
N THR A 54 -19.85 -4.07 3.46
CA THR A 54 -18.67 -3.40 3.99
C THR A 54 -18.77 -3.26 5.51
N THR A 55 -17.71 -3.64 6.21
CA THR A 55 -17.60 -3.52 7.67
C THR A 55 -16.42 -2.64 8.03
N PHE A 56 -16.61 -1.75 9.00
CA PHE A 56 -15.55 -0.91 9.54
C PHE A 56 -14.96 -1.51 10.83
N HIS A 57 -13.65 -1.41 10.97
CA HIS A 57 -12.89 -1.71 12.19
C HIS A 57 -12.07 -0.51 12.60
N LYS A 58 -12.28 -0.03 13.84
CA LYS A 58 -11.41 0.98 14.43
C LYS A 58 -10.12 0.33 14.92
N ALA A 59 -9.00 0.63 14.27
CA ALA A 59 -7.68 0.16 14.71
C ALA A 59 -6.57 1.10 14.24
N ASN A 60 -5.56 1.27 15.09
CA ASN A 60 -4.30 1.89 14.71
C ASN A 60 -3.37 0.84 14.10
N VAL A 61 -2.91 1.06 12.87
CA VAL A 61 -1.98 0.14 12.17
C VAL A 61 -0.63 -0.05 12.89
N VAL A 62 -0.25 0.88 13.77
CA VAL A 62 0.95 0.77 14.62
C VAL A 62 0.69 -0.14 15.84
N ASN A 63 -0.57 -0.25 16.28
CA ASN A 63 -0.96 -1.19 17.33
C ASN A 63 -1.23 -2.58 16.73
N TYR A 64 -0.26 -3.48 16.90
CA TYR A 64 -0.33 -4.82 16.31
C TYR A 64 -1.51 -5.66 16.83
N GLU A 65 -1.90 -5.49 18.10
CA GLU A 65 -3.02 -6.25 18.68
C GLU A 65 -4.37 -5.81 18.10
N GLU A 66 -4.59 -4.49 18.00
CA GLU A 66 -5.79 -3.93 17.38
C GLU A 66 -5.89 -4.35 15.90
N LEU A 67 -4.77 -4.22 15.16
CA LEU A 67 -4.72 -4.59 13.75
C LEU A 67 -4.96 -6.10 13.56
N GLY A 68 -4.34 -6.94 14.40
CA GLY A 68 -4.54 -8.39 14.41
C GLY A 68 -5.99 -8.78 14.69
N ALA A 69 -6.65 -8.12 15.65
CA ALA A 69 -8.06 -8.33 15.94
C ALA A 69 -8.97 -8.00 14.74
N ALA A 70 -8.70 -6.88 14.04
CA ALA A 70 -9.43 -6.49 12.83
C ALA A 70 -9.24 -7.51 11.69
N PHE A 71 -8.01 -7.96 11.43
CA PHE A 71 -7.73 -9.00 10.44
C PHE A 71 -8.41 -10.33 10.77
N LYS A 72 -8.34 -10.77 12.04
CA LYS A 72 -9.04 -11.98 12.50
C LYS A 72 -10.54 -11.87 12.27
N SER A 73 -11.14 -10.74 12.64
CA SER A 73 -12.57 -10.49 12.45
C SER A 73 -12.95 -10.54 10.97
N ALA A 74 -12.18 -9.89 10.10
CA ALA A 74 -12.38 -9.91 8.65
C ALA A 74 -12.32 -11.34 8.08
N PHE A 75 -11.28 -12.10 8.45
CA PHE A 75 -11.10 -13.47 8.00
C PHE A 75 -12.23 -14.40 8.44
N THR A 76 -12.64 -14.34 9.71
CA THR A 76 -13.74 -15.17 10.22
C THR A 76 -15.09 -14.77 9.61
N ALA A 77 -15.37 -13.46 9.50
CA ALA A 77 -16.61 -12.97 8.88
C ALA A 77 -16.70 -13.36 7.39
N GLY A 78 -15.57 -13.50 6.72
CA GLY A 78 -15.48 -13.97 5.34
C GLY A 78 -15.65 -15.47 5.13
N GLY A 79 -15.81 -16.26 6.20
CA GLY A 79 -15.83 -17.72 6.10
C GLY A 79 -14.44 -18.35 6.01
N ASN A 80 -13.48 -17.81 6.76
CA ASN A 80 -12.07 -18.24 6.80
C ASN A 80 -11.36 -18.08 5.45
N ARG A 81 -11.54 -16.90 4.84
CA ARG A 81 -10.86 -16.52 3.60
C ARG A 81 -10.41 -15.06 3.64
N LEU A 82 -9.39 -14.77 2.86
CA LEU A 82 -8.89 -13.45 2.52
C LEU A 82 -8.36 -13.53 1.09
N ASP A 83 -8.71 -12.56 0.26
CA ASP A 83 -8.36 -12.57 -1.18
C ASP A 83 -7.52 -11.35 -1.56
N PHE A 84 -7.70 -10.23 -0.86
CA PHE A 84 -6.98 -8.99 -1.16
C PHE A 84 -6.67 -8.19 0.09
N VAL A 85 -5.43 -7.70 0.18
CA VAL A 85 -4.99 -6.75 1.22
C VAL A 85 -4.44 -5.51 0.56
N PHE A 86 -5.01 -4.35 0.90
CA PHE A 86 -4.49 -3.06 0.50
C PHE A 86 -3.88 -2.33 1.71
N ALA A 87 -2.55 -2.38 1.80
CA ALA A 87 -1.78 -1.68 2.82
C ALA A 87 -1.60 -0.21 2.40
N ASN A 88 -2.63 0.59 2.68
CA ASN A 88 -2.77 1.97 2.19
C ASN A 88 -2.68 3.04 3.27
N ALA A 89 -2.84 2.68 4.55
CA ALA A 89 -2.73 3.65 5.65
C ALA A 89 -1.43 4.46 5.55
N GLY A 90 -1.56 5.78 5.67
CA GLY A 90 -0.43 6.68 5.58
C GLY A 90 -0.76 8.09 6.01
N THR A 91 0.28 8.80 6.42
CA THR A 91 0.29 10.22 6.79
C THR A 91 1.50 10.90 6.15
N ILE A 92 1.55 12.22 6.27
CA ILE A 92 2.69 13.04 5.89
C ILE A 92 3.22 13.81 7.10
N GLU A 93 4.41 14.36 6.96
CA GLU A 93 5.03 15.17 8.00
C GLU A 93 4.21 16.43 8.26
N MET A 94 4.06 16.75 9.55
CA MET A 94 3.32 17.93 10.01
C MET A 94 4.25 19.04 10.49
N THR A 95 5.57 18.80 10.49
CA THR A 95 6.61 19.73 10.94
C THR A 95 7.49 20.14 9.75
N ASP A 96 7.93 21.40 9.70
CA ASP A 96 8.87 21.83 8.66
C ASP A 96 10.28 21.33 9.02
N PRO A 97 10.88 20.40 8.25
CA PRO A 97 12.22 19.87 8.52
C PRO A 97 13.33 20.95 8.38
N ARG A 98 13.00 22.13 7.86
CA ARG A 98 13.92 23.27 7.67
C ARG A 98 13.77 24.32 8.76
N ALA A 99 12.87 24.11 9.72
CA ALA A 99 12.68 25.05 10.82
C ALA A 99 14.01 25.25 11.57
N LYS A 100 14.42 26.52 11.71
CA LYS A 100 15.62 26.91 12.44
C LYS A 100 15.23 27.36 13.84
N SER A 101 16.08 27.06 14.81
CA SER A 101 16.01 27.58 16.17
C SER A 101 17.27 28.37 16.45
N ASP A 102 17.11 29.59 16.98
CA ASP A 102 18.23 30.40 17.47
C ASP A 102 18.57 30.09 18.94
N SER A 103 17.87 29.13 19.56
CA SER A 103 18.18 28.69 20.92
C SER A 103 19.44 27.80 20.95
N ILE A 104 20.24 27.98 22.00
CA ILE A 104 21.35 27.08 22.33
C ILE A 104 20.89 25.78 23.01
N ASP A 105 19.61 25.72 23.42
CA ASP A 105 19.04 24.54 24.05
C ASP A 105 18.90 23.39 23.05
N VAL A 106 18.82 22.17 23.58
CA VAL A 106 18.62 20.97 22.78
C VAL A 106 17.30 21.10 21.99
N PRO A 107 17.31 20.96 20.66
CA PRO A 107 16.10 21.03 19.87
C PRO A 107 15.16 19.87 20.20
N PRO A 108 13.84 20.01 19.96
CA PRO A 108 12.91 18.91 20.13
C PRO A 108 13.30 17.73 19.22
N PRO A 109 13.07 16.48 19.65
CA PRO A 109 13.35 15.32 18.81
C PRO A 109 12.47 15.35 17.54
N PRO A 110 12.93 14.75 16.43
CA PRO A 110 12.10 14.58 15.24
C PRO A 110 10.83 13.76 15.52
N ASP A 111 9.77 14.04 14.76
CA ASP A 111 8.51 13.29 14.85
C ASP A 111 8.55 12.04 13.95
N PHE A 112 8.69 10.87 14.57
CA PHE A 112 8.79 9.58 13.87
C PHE A 112 7.45 8.99 13.43
N ARG A 113 6.31 9.62 13.76
CA ARG A 113 4.97 9.08 13.48
C ARG A 113 4.76 8.74 12.01
N VAL A 114 5.36 9.51 11.10
CA VAL A 114 5.30 9.27 9.65
C VAL A 114 5.95 7.93 9.30
N LEU A 115 7.11 7.61 9.88
CA LEU A 115 7.77 6.32 9.70
C LEU A 115 6.97 5.20 10.35
N ASP A 116 6.49 5.42 11.58
CA ASP A 116 5.71 4.42 12.32
C ASP A 116 4.45 4.01 11.56
N VAL A 117 3.69 4.97 11.03
CA VAL A 117 2.45 4.70 10.29
C VAL A 117 2.75 4.17 8.88
N ASN A 118 3.56 4.89 8.10
CA ASN A 118 3.73 4.58 6.68
C ASN A 118 4.55 3.32 6.44
N LEU A 119 5.56 3.06 7.26
CA LEU A 119 6.43 1.90 7.13
C LEU A 119 6.09 0.84 8.18
N GLY A 120 6.09 1.18 9.47
CA GLY A 120 5.77 0.23 10.55
C GLY A 120 4.37 -0.39 10.40
N GLY A 121 3.36 0.46 10.18
CA GLY A 121 1.98 0.03 9.92
C GLY A 121 1.85 -0.79 8.64
N CYS A 122 2.62 -0.45 7.60
CA CYS A 122 2.68 -1.25 6.37
C CYS A 122 3.28 -2.63 6.63
N VAL A 123 4.40 -2.73 7.36
CA VAL A 123 5.02 -4.00 7.77
C VAL A 123 4.02 -4.86 8.54
N ASN A 124 3.35 -4.31 9.54
CA ASN A 124 2.32 -5.02 10.31
C ASN A 124 1.19 -5.55 9.41
N THR A 125 0.70 -4.70 8.50
CA THR A 125 -0.39 -5.05 7.56
C THR A 125 0.03 -6.16 6.61
N VAL A 126 1.24 -6.09 6.05
CA VAL A 126 1.80 -7.11 5.14
C VAL A 126 2.01 -8.43 5.86
N HIS A 127 2.53 -8.39 7.10
CA HIS A 127 2.75 -9.57 7.92
C HIS A 127 1.44 -10.32 8.22
N LEU A 128 0.43 -9.60 8.72
CA LEU A 128 -0.90 -10.16 8.99
C LEU A 128 -1.58 -10.61 7.68
N GLY A 129 -1.47 -9.82 6.62
CA GLY A 129 -1.99 -10.15 5.30
C GLY A 129 -1.45 -11.48 4.78
N ARG A 130 -0.12 -11.66 4.79
CA ARG A 130 0.52 -12.92 4.39
C ARG A 130 0.05 -14.09 5.25
N HIS A 131 -0.07 -13.91 6.57
CA HIS A 131 -0.58 -14.96 7.47
C HIS A 131 -1.97 -15.45 7.07
N TYR A 132 -2.94 -14.54 6.92
CA TYR A 132 -4.32 -14.92 6.60
C TYR A 132 -4.51 -15.37 5.15
N LEU A 133 -3.73 -14.83 4.20
CA LEU A 133 -3.69 -15.33 2.82
C LEU A 133 -3.15 -16.77 2.75
N ASN A 134 -2.17 -17.12 3.58
CA ASN A 134 -1.68 -18.50 3.67
C ASN A 134 -2.73 -19.47 4.23
N LEU A 135 -3.55 -19.02 5.18
CA LEU A 135 -4.68 -19.80 5.71
C LEU A 135 -5.87 -19.91 4.74
N SER A 136 -5.91 -19.06 3.71
CA SER A 136 -7.03 -19.00 2.77
C SER A 136 -6.98 -20.14 1.74
N PRO A 137 -8.16 -20.62 1.27
CA PRO A 137 -8.24 -21.70 0.29
C PRO A 137 -7.64 -21.31 -1.06
N GLU A 138 -7.84 -20.07 -1.48
CA GLU A 138 -7.20 -19.46 -2.64
C GLU A 138 -6.17 -18.44 -2.18
N LYS A 139 -5.06 -18.34 -2.91
CA LYS A 139 -4.04 -17.33 -2.65
C LYS A 139 -4.44 -16.02 -3.30
N GLY A 140 -4.19 -14.93 -2.59
CA GLY A 140 -4.61 -13.60 -2.99
C GLY A 140 -3.43 -12.69 -3.28
N SER A 141 -3.68 -11.39 -3.14
CA SER A 141 -2.68 -10.36 -3.41
C SER A 141 -2.58 -9.32 -2.30
N ILE A 142 -1.38 -8.75 -2.18
CA ILE A 142 -1.09 -7.61 -1.32
C ILE A 142 -0.63 -6.46 -2.22
N VAL A 143 -1.29 -5.31 -2.10
CA VAL A 143 -0.85 -4.07 -2.72
C VAL A 143 -0.47 -3.08 -1.62
N MET A 144 0.75 -2.56 -1.69
CA MET A 144 1.24 -1.53 -0.78
C MET A 144 1.17 -0.15 -1.43
N THR A 145 0.81 0.87 -0.68
CA THR A 145 0.84 2.27 -1.17
C THR A 145 2.18 2.91 -0.84
N SER A 146 3.04 3.03 -1.85
CA SER A 146 4.22 3.88 -1.80
C SER A 146 3.87 5.31 -2.27
N SER A 147 4.68 5.92 -3.13
CA SER A 147 4.52 7.22 -3.77
C SER A 147 5.60 7.37 -4.85
N VAL A 148 5.47 8.33 -5.75
CA VAL A 148 6.64 8.86 -6.49
C VAL A 148 7.78 9.27 -5.55
N ALA A 149 7.44 9.68 -4.32
CA ALA A 149 8.40 9.97 -3.25
C ALA A 149 9.16 8.72 -2.74
N GLY A 150 8.80 7.52 -3.19
CA GLY A 150 9.53 6.27 -2.94
C GLY A 150 10.66 6.00 -3.93
N PHE A 151 10.81 6.85 -4.96
CA PHE A 151 11.86 6.77 -5.98
C PHE A 151 12.61 8.08 -6.16
N TRP A 152 11.93 9.21 -5.95
CA TRP A 152 12.51 10.54 -6.03
C TRP A 152 12.27 11.30 -4.73
N PRO A 153 13.19 12.17 -4.29
CA PRO A 153 13.03 12.86 -3.02
C PRO A 153 11.89 13.89 -3.07
N ALA A 154 10.99 13.84 -2.09
CA ALA A 154 10.16 14.99 -1.74
C ALA A 154 10.95 15.88 -0.78
N TYR A 155 11.64 16.89 -1.32
CA TYR A 155 12.59 17.73 -0.56
C TYR A 155 11.99 18.44 0.67
N TRP A 156 10.67 18.61 0.70
CA TRP A 156 9.95 19.22 1.81
C TRP A 156 9.47 18.22 2.88
N ALA A 157 9.60 16.91 2.63
CA ALA A 157 9.16 15.82 3.52
C ALA A 157 10.15 14.63 3.49
N PRO A 158 11.32 14.76 4.14
CA PRO A 158 12.39 13.75 4.13
C PRO A 158 12.05 12.42 4.83
N LEU A 159 11.36 12.42 5.97
CA LEU A 159 10.89 11.21 6.66
C LEU A 159 9.75 10.52 5.88
N TYR A 160 8.88 11.27 5.23
CA TYR A 160 7.89 10.73 4.29
C TYR A 160 8.59 10.03 3.13
N THR A 161 9.57 10.72 2.50
CA THR A 161 10.43 10.12 1.47
C THR A 161 11.07 8.84 1.98
N ALA A 162 11.75 8.88 3.13
CA ALA A 162 12.38 7.69 3.73
C ALA A 162 11.37 6.56 3.96
N SER A 163 10.16 6.88 4.46
CA SER A 163 9.10 5.90 4.67
C SER A 163 8.65 5.23 3.37
N LYS A 164 8.52 5.99 2.28
CA LYS A 164 8.04 5.49 0.98
C LYS A 164 9.12 4.73 0.22
N PHE A 165 10.38 5.12 0.34
CA PHE A 165 11.52 4.28 -0.09
C PHE A 165 11.54 2.97 0.69
N GLY A 166 11.33 3.01 2.00
CA GLY A 166 11.23 1.82 2.85
C GLY A 166 10.12 0.87 2.41
N VAL A 167 8.95 1.39 2.01
CA VAL A 167 7.86 0.57 1.45
C VAL A 167 8.25 -0.11 0.14
N ILE A 168 8.97 0.58 -0.75
CA ILE A 168 9.48 -0.05 -2.00
C ILE A 168 10.49 -1.16 -1.68
N GLY A 169 11.41 -0.91 -0.74
CA GLY A 169 12.37 -1.90 -0.28
C GLY A 169 11.68 -3.13 0.31
N LEU A 170 10.75 -2.92 1.26
CA LEU A 170 9.93 -3.98 1.83
C LEU A 170 9.22 -4.80 0.76
N MET A 171 8.54 -4.13 -0.16
CA MET A 171 7.78 -4.76 -1.24
C MET A 171 8.64 -5.69 -2.08
N ARG A 172 9.79 -5.21 -2.55
CA ARG A 172 10.74 -6.01 -3.36
C ARG A 172 11.29 -7.19 -2.57
N SER A 173 11.68 -6.97 -1.31
CA SER A 173 12.26 -8.01 -0.46
C SER A 173 11.28 -9.14 -0.13
N VAL A 174 10.00 -8.83 0.14
CA VAL A 174 9.02 -9.88 0.50
C VAL A 174 8.40 -10.56 -0.72
N ALA A 175 8.26 -9.86 -1.84
CA ALA A 175 7.59 -10.39 -3.04
C ALA A 175 8.26 -11.65 -3.57
N TRP A 176 9.60 -11.71 -3.55
CA TRP A 176 10.33 -12.90 -4.01
C TRP A 176 9.97 -14.16 -3.24
N ASN A 177 9.83 -14.07 -1.92
CA ASN A 177 9.52 -15.23 -1.10
C ASN A 177 8.03 -15.59 -1.19
N TYR A 178 7.16 -14.57 -1.16
CA TYR A 178 5.71 -14.79 -1.13
C TYR A 178 5.17 -15.34 -2.45
N LYS A 179 5.88 -15.13 -3.57
CA LYS A 179 5.51 -15.76 -4.85
C LYS A 179 5.51 -17.30 -4.77
N PHE A 180 6.42 -17.90 -3.99
CA PHE A 180 6.48 -19.36 -3.81
C PHE A 180 5.35 -19.88 -2.92
N GLU A 181 4.70 -19.00 -2.15
CA GLU A 181 3.47 -19.26 -1.41
C GLU A 181 2.21 -19.04 -2.28
N GLY A 182 2.38 -18.61 -3.54
CA GLY A 182 1.30 -18.22 -4.45
C GLY A 182 0.70 -16.83 -4.16
N ILE A 183 1.29 -16.05 -3.26
CA ILE A 183 0.79 -14.72 -2.88
C ILE A 183 1.48 -13.65 -3.74
N ARG A 184 0.70 -12.87 -4.48
CA ARG A 184 1.22 -11.76 -5.28
C ARG A 184 1.42 -10.51 -4.44
N VAL A 185 2.57 -9.87 -4.54
CA VAL A 185 2.88 -8.64 -3.80
C VAL A 185 3.42 -7.59 -4.73
N ASN A 186 2.78 -6.41 -4.76
CA ASN A 186 3.19 -5.27 -5.56
C ASN A 186 2.98 -3.96 -4.80
N SER A 187 3.42 -2.85 -5.38
CA SER A 187 3.09 -1.52 -4.89
C SER A 187 2.45 -0.65 -5.96
N LEU A 188 1.59 0.24 -5.48
CA LEU A 188 1.15 1.43 -6.19
C LEU A 188 1.99 2.61 -5.71
N SER A 189 2.46 3.45 -6.62
CA SER A 189 3.25 4.65 -6.35
C SER A 189 2.59 5.89 -6.98
N PRO A 190 1.63 6.52 -6.28
CA PRO A 190 0.91 7.66 -6.82
C PRO A 190 1.80 8.90 -6.97
N GLY A 191 1.53 9.69 -8.01
CA GLY A 191 1.87 11.11 -8.10
C GLY A 191 1.00 11.96 -7.19
N ALA A 192 0.76 13.23 -7.54
CA ALA A 192 -0.08 14.12 -6.76
C ALA A 192 -1.56 13.72 -6.87
N VAL A 193 -2.18 13.28 -5.77
CA VAL A 193 -3.60 12.92 -5.73
C VAL A 193 -4.29 13.80 -4.69
N ARG A 194 -5.33 14.54 -5.09
CA ARG A 194 -6.13 15.36 -4.18
C ARG A 194 -6.82 14.47 -3.14
N THR A 195 -6.27 14.42 -1.95
CA THR A 195 -6.77 13.68 -0.78
C THR A 195 -6.62 14.53 0.48
N SER A 196 -7.17 14.08 1.60
CA SER A 196 -7.02 14.79 2.88
C SER A 196 -5.67 14.57 3.57
N ILE A 197 -4.63 14.12 2.87
CA ILE A 197 -3.29 13.89 3.46
C ILE A 197 -2.58 15.21 3.77
N ILE A 198 -2.83 16.26 2.98
CA ILE A 198 -2.49 17.66 3.26
C ILE A 198 -3.76 18.52 3.11
N SER A 199 -3.66 19.80 3.48
CA SER A 199 -4.79 20.72 3.39
C SER A 199 -5.18 21.01 1.93
N LYS A 200 -6.43 21.43 1.72
CA LYS A 200 -6.92 21.82 0.39
C LYS A 200 -6.11 23.00 -0.16
N GLU A 201 -5.78 23.95 0.69
CA GLU A 201 -5.00 25.14 0.36
C GLU A 201 -3.58 24.75 -0.11
N ALA A 202 -2.97 23.75 0.53
CA ALA A 202 -1.68 23.24 0.11
C ALA A 202 -1.74 22.57 -1.28
N TRP A 203 -2.84 21.86 -1.60
CA TRP A 203 -3.06 21.33 -2.94
C TRP A 203 -3.30 22.43 -3.99
N ASP A 204 -4.06 23.47 -3.66
CA ASP A 204 -4.40 24.54 -4.59
C ASP A 204 -3.18 25.39 -5.01
N CYS A 205 -2.04 25.25 -4.32
CA CYS A 205 -0.75 25.84 -4.71
C CYS A 205 0.00 25.06 -5.79
N MET A 206 -0.46 23.86 -6.17
CA MET A 206 0.17 23.05 -7.22
C MET A 206 -0.47 23.30 -8.59
N PRO A 207 0.30 23.21 -9.70
CA PRO A 207 -0.27 23.30 -11.05
C PRO A 207 -1.31 22.20 -11.30
N GLU A 208 -2.47 22.53 -11.88
CA GLU A 208 -3.58 21.57 -12.06
C GLU A 208 -3.21 20.35 -12.91
N ASP A 209 -2.27 20.50 -13.85
CA ASP A 209 -1.85 19.44 -14.76
C ASP A 209 -0.98 18.35 -14.10
N VAL A 210 -0.52 18.56 -12.86
CA VAL A 210 0.27 17.56 -12.12
C VAL A 210 -0.60 16.52 -11.40
N PHE A 211 -1.91 16.74 -11.32
CA PHE A 211 -2.80 15.86 -10.56
C PHE A 211 -3.12 14.57 -11.29
N THR A 212 -2.95 13.46 -10.58
CA THR A 212 -3.40 12.14 -10.98
C THR A 212 -4.86 11.92 -10.55
N PRO A 213 -5.78 11.54 -11.46
CA PRO A 213 -7.15 11.19 -11.11
C PRO A 213 -7.21 10.02 -10.13
N ILE A 214 -8.03 10.12 -9.09
CA ILE A 214 -8.11 9.08 -8.05
C ILE A 214 -8.77 7.79 -8.58
N GLU A 215 -9.57 7.90 -9.63
CA GLU A 215 -10.16 6.77 -10.34
C GLU A 215 -9.07 5.94 -11.03
N LEU A 216 -8.10 6.59 -11.69
CA LEU A 216 -6.94 5.91 -12.29
C LEU A 216 -6.13 5.17 -11.23
N ILE A 217 -5.99 5.77 -10.03
CA ILE A 217 -5.35 5.11 -8.89
C ILE A 217 -6.10 3.83 -8.51
N ALA A 218 -7.42 3.91 -8.31
CA ALA A 218 -8.22 2.75 -7.93
C ALA A 218 -8.20 1.65 -9.00
N GLU A 219 -8.34 2.00 -10.28
CA GLU A 219 -8.22 1.05 -11.39
C GLU A 219 -6.86 0.35 -11.40
N THR A 220 -5.78 1.08 -11.14
CA THR A 220 -4.42 0.53 -11.07
C THR A 220 -4.28 -0.44 -9.90
N VAL A 221 -4.81 -0.10 -8.71
CA VAL A 221 -4.83 -1.02 -7.56
C VAL A 221 -5.57 -2.29 -7.88
N LEU A 222 -6.73 -2.21 -8.54
CA LEU A 222 -7.52 -3.39 -8.85
C LEU A 222 -6.88 -4.25 -9.94
N LYS A 223 -6.20 -3.65 -10.94
CA LYS A 223 -5.37 -4.41 -11.89
C LYS A 223 -4.27 -5.19 -11.18
N LEU A 224 -3.59 -4.55 -10.23
CA LEU A 224 -2.59 -5.22 -9.39
C LEU A 224 -3.22 -6.34 -8.54
N ALA A 225 -4.38 -6.06 -7.94
CA ALA A 225 -5.08 -7.01 -7.09
C ALA A 225 -5.52 -8.25 -7.87
N ASP A 226 -6.01 -8.07 -9.10
CA ASP A 226 -6.48 -9.13 -10.00
C ASP A 226 -5.34 -9.86 -10.72
N GLY A 227 -4.16 -9.25 -10.79
CA GLY A 227 -3.02 -9.82 -11.51
C GLY A 227 -3.20 -9.73 -13.01
N GLN A 228 -3.85 -8.68 -13.49
CA GLN A 228 -4.07 -8.49 -14.92
C GLN A 228 -2.76 -8.11 -15.60
N GLU A 229 -2.54 -8.64 -16.81
CA GLU A 229 -1.47 -8.15 -17.69
C GLU A 229 -1.60 -6.63 -17.83
N PHE A 230 -0.46 -5.96 -17.77
CA PHE A 230 -0.38 -4.52 -17.84
C PHE A 230 0.61 -4.09 -18.91
N VAL A 231 0.21 -3.12 -19.73
CA VAL A 231 1.09 -2.41 -20.66
C VAL A 231 1.10 -0.95 -20.25
N ASP A 232 2.29 -0.44 -19.99
CA ASP A 232 2.50 0.91 -19.49
C ASP A 232 2.48 1.95 -20.61
N ALA A 233 2.49 3.24 -20.25
CA ALA A 233 2.42 4.33 -21.23
C ALA A 233 3.66 4.43 -22.16
N LYS A 234 4.74 3.68 -21.90
CA LYS A 234 5.93 3.55 -22.76
C LYS A 234 5.94 2.23 -23.55
N GLY A 235 4.92 1.39 -23.42
CA GLY A 235 4.83 0.09 -24.07
C GLY A 235 5.54 -1.05 -23.31
N VAL A 236 6.00 -0.82 -22.08
CA VAL A 236 6.55 -1.88 -21.22
C VAL A 236 5.41 -2.80 -20.81
N ARG A 237 5.54 -4.09 -21.15
CA ARG A 237 4.57 -5.13 -20.80
C ARG A 237 5.04 -5.87 -19.56
N VAL A 238 4.13 -6.10 -18.62
CA VAL A 238 4.30 -6.99 -17.48
C VAL A 238 3.17 -8.01 -17.50
N SER A 239 3.51 -9.28 -17.69
CA SER A 239 2.52 -10.36 -17.67
C SER A 239 1.97 -10.60 -16.26
N SER A 240 0.85 -11.30 -16.16
CA SER A 240 0.28 -11.74 -14.87
C SER A 240 1.28 -12.54 -14.02
N GLU A 241 2.15 -13.33 -14.67
CA GLU A 241 3.16 -14.16 -14.00
C GLU A 241 4.34 -13.33 -13.49
N GLU A 242 4.62 -12.17 -14.09
CA GLU A 242 5.70 -11.24 -13.72
C GLU A 242 5.23 -10.12 -12.78
N LEU A 243 3.93 -10.06 -12.49
CA LEU A 243 3.33 -9.07 -11.61
C LEU A 243 3.54 -9.42 -10.12
N TYR A 244 4.80 -9.55 -9.75
CA TYR A 244 5.30 -9.69 -8.38
C TYR A 244 6.54 -8.80 -8.23
N GLY A 245 6.67 -8.11 -7.10
CA GLY A 245 7.82 -7.22 -6.87
C GLY A 245 7.77 -5.94 -7.70
N GLN A 246 6.65 -5.65 -8.37
CA GLN A 246 6.50 -4.50 -9.25
C GLN A 246 5.98 -3.28 -8.50
N SER A 247 6.42 -2.10 -8.94
CA SER A 247 5.80 -0.83 -8.55
C SER A 247 5.18 -0.16 -9.76
N LEU A 248 3.89 0.13 -9.71
CA LEU A 248 3.22 0.91 -10.74
C LEU A 248 3.13 2.37 -10.32
N VAL A 249 3.81 3.23 -11.06
CA VAL A 249 3.79 4.68 -10.86
C VAL A 249 2.62 5.27 -11.63
N ALA A 250 1.62 5.79 -10.94
CA ALA A 250 0.47 6.46 -11.55
C ALA A 250 0.63 7.97 -11.43
N ASN A 251 0.99 8.64 -12.53
CA ASN A 251 1.30 10.07 -12.56
C ASN A 251 0.59 10.78 -13.72
N GLY A 252 -0.13 11.86 -13.40
CA GLY A 252 -1.01 12.52 -14.36
C GLY A 252 -2.07 11.54 -14.86
N LYS A 253 -2.12 11.31 -16.18
CA LYS A 253 -3.09 10.38 -16.79
C LYS A 253 -2.48 9.02 -17.16
N ASN A 254 -1.23 8.79 -16.79
CA ASN A 254 -0.45 7.64 -17.24
C ASN A 254 -0.04 6.75 -16.07
N VAL A 255 0.22 5.48 -16.38
CA VAL A 255 0.78 4.51 -15.44
C VAL A 255 2.04 3.91 -16.06
N TYR A 256 3.09 3.81 -15.26
CA TYR A 256 4.42 3.35 -15.65
C TYR A 256 4.87 2.19 -14.77
N VAL A 257 5.59 1.22 -15.34
CA VAL A 257 6.24 0.18 -14.55
C VAL A 257 7.58 0.73 -14.06
N GLN A 258 7.80 0.70 -12.75
CA GLN A 258 9.07 1.11 -12.15
C GLN A 258 9.81 -0.09 -11.58
N GLY A 259 10.75 -0.60 -12.39
CA GLY A 259 11.61 -1.73 -12.05
C GLY A 259 12.68 -1.41 -11.01
N GLU A 260 13.43 -2.44 -10.61
CA GLU A 260 14.58 -2.34 -9.72
C GLU A 260 15.67 -1.41 -10.30
N PRO A 261 16.47 -0.76 -9.44
CA PRO A 261 17.65 -0.03 -9.90
C PRO A 261 18.62 -0.99 -10.60
N GLU A 262 19.31 -0.50 -11.63
CA GLU A 262 20.37 -1.26 -12.29
C GLU A 262 21.53 -1.54 -11.31
N TYR A 263 22.11 -2.74 -11.39
CA TYR A 263 23.32 -3.06 -10.64
C TYR A 263 24.50 -2.28 -11.21
N CYS A 264 25.36 -1.74 -10.34
CA CYS A 264 26.55 -0.99 -10.78
C CYS A 264 27.61 -1.89 -11.43
N ASP A 265 27.63 -3.19 -11.10
CA ASP A 265 28.48 -4.19 -11.71
C ASP A 265 27.92 -5.62 -11.48
N GLU A 266 28.58 -6.61 -12.10
CA GLU A 266 28.21 -8.03 -11.96
C GLU A 266 28.48 -8.58 -10.55
N ILE A 267 29.38 -7.97 -9.77
CA ILE A 267 29.68 -8.43 -8.41
C ILE A 267 28.46 -8.12 -7.52
N LEU A 268 27.94 -6.89 -7.58
CA LEU A 268 26.73 -6.51 -6.87
C LEU A 268 25.54 -7.36 -7.30
N ALA A 269 25.39 -7.63 -8.61
CA ALA A 269 24.35 -8.51 -9.11
C ALA A 269 24.41 -9.89 -8.42
N ARG A 270 25.60 -10.51 -8.36
CA ARG A 270 25.79 -11.79 -7.64
C ARG A 270 25.57 -11.67 -6.13
N THR A 271 25.99 -10.58 -5.50
CA THR A 271 25.78 -10.34 -4.06
C THR A 271 24.29 -10.31 -3.73
N ILE A 272 23.49 -9.58 -4.50
CA ILE A 272 22.05 -9.47 -4.28
C ILE A 272 21.36 -10.79 -4.66
N GLU A 273 21.72 -11.42 -5.78
CA GLU A 273 21.12 -12.70 -6.18
C GLU A 273 21.39 -13.80 -5.14
N GLY A 274 22.55 -13.79 -4.49
CA GLY A 274 22.88 -14.70 -3.39
C GLY A 274 21.92 -14.61 -2.19
N THR A 275 21.24 -13.47 -2.00
CA THR A 275 20.25 -13.30 -0.91
C THR A 275 18.95 -14.05 -1.15
N LYS A 276 18.65 -14.42 -2.41
CA LYS A 276 17.44 -15.17 -2.78
C LYS A 276 17.50 -16.67 -2.43
N HIS A 277 18.69 -17.17 -2.06
CA HIS A 277 18.96 -18.60 -1.88
C HIS A 277 19.17 -19.04 -0.42
N GLN A 278 18.83 -18.21 0.57
CA GLN A 278 19.16 -18.50 1.96
C GLN A 278 18.03 -19.16 2.78
N THR A 279 18.16 -20.48 2.94
CA THR A 279 17.61 -21.35 4.00
C THR A 279 18.19 -21.02 5.39
N VAL A 280 18.38 -19.75 5.74
CA VAL A 280 19.27 -19.34 6.86
C VAL A 280 18.57 -19.17 8.21
N PHE A 281 17.32 -19.61 8.35
CA PHE A 281 16.62 -19.59 9.65
C PHE A 281 16.07 -20.96 10.06
N GLU A 282 16.75 -22.05 9.69
CA GLU A 282 16.67 -23.29 10.46
C GLU A 282 17.68 -23.21 11.62
N GLY A 283 17.28 -22.52 12.68
CA GLY A 283 18.01 -22.39 13.94
C GLY A 283 17.04 -22.43 15.12
#